data_AF-A0AAJ2L581-F1
#
_entry.id   AF-A0AAJ2L581-F1
#
_cell.length_a   1.000
_cell.length_b   1.000
_cell.length_c   1.000
_cell.angle_alpha   90.00
_cell.angle_beta   90.00
_cell.angle_gamma   90.00
#
_symmetry.space_group_name_H-M   'P 1'
#
loop_
_entity.id
_entity.type
_entity.pdbx_description
1 polymer ?
#
loop_
_entity_poly.entity_id
_entity_poly.type
_entity_poly.pdbx_seq_one_letter_code
_entity_poly.pdbx_strand_id
1 'polypeptide(L)'
;MQSPICAMLGIEFPLLAFSHCRDVVVAVSKAGGMGVFGAASLPPERLEEELAWIDEHIGGRPYGVDLIVPNSFVGKGEAPSSAIAKVPETHLNFAAGLLEKHGVDPAGLSEAMAGRQSFGDNMHEDGAAKLLEVAFRHPIALIANALGVPPPLMLELGKRHGVPVAALVGTRDHALTQVRAGVDILVVAGGEAGGHCGEVATMVLVPEVAAAVEAVGASTPILAAGGIVTGRQMAAAMAMGAHGAWTGSVWLTTAEAETNPVVKEKMLAASSRDTIRSKSRTGKPSRQLRSPWTDAWEAEDAPKPLPMPLQSLVSEPALRKVDKLSEGGHEGAKALATYWVGQGVGLMNEAMGAGQVVQEFKQDWVAACERLNGFIGD
;
A
#
# COMPACT_ATOMS: atom_id res chain seq x y z
N MET A 1 -18.37 8.16 -15.06
CA MET A 1 -18.74 9.16 -14.02
C MET A 1 -18.08 10.49 -14.36
N GLN A 2 -18.72 11.65 -14.10
CA GLN A 2 -18.06 12.96 -14.28
C GLN A 2 -17.28 13.34 -13.03
N SER A 3 -16.09 12.75 -12.84
CA SER A 3 -15.15 13.10 -11.76
C SER A 3 -13.86 13.69 -12.37
N PRO A 4 -13.21 14.69 -11.74
CA PRO A 4 -11.89 15.19 -12.16
C PRO A 4 -10.84 14.08 -12.29
N ILE A 5 -10.91 13.06 -11.42
CA ILE A 5 -10.03 11.88 -11.49
C ILE A 5 -10.26 11.08 -12.77
N CYS A 6 -11.53 10.87 -13.16
CA CYS A 6 -11.86 10.15 -14.39
C CYS A 6 -11.36 10.89 -15.63
N ALA A 7 -11.55 12.21 -15.67
CA ALA A 7 -11.10 13.06 -16.77
C ALA A 7 -9.57 13.10 -16.88
N MET A 8 -8.88 13.22 -15.74
CA MET A 8 -7.43 13.31 -15.68
C MET A 8 -6.73 11.99 -16.07
N LEU A 9 -7.28 10.84 -15.65
CA LEU A 9 -6.63 9.54 -15.81
C LEU A 9 -7.21 8.70 -16.97
N GLY A 10 -8.25 9.18 -17.65
CA GLY A 10 -8.90 8.46 -18.75
C GLY A 10 -9.64 7.18 -18.31
N ILE A 11 -10.21 7.18 -17.10
CA ILE A 11 -10.88 6.01 -16.49
C ILE A 11 -12.39 6.23 -16.37
N GLU A 12 -13.17 5.15 -16.25
CA GLU A 12 -14.64 5.20 -16.25
C GLU A 12 -15.21 5.51 -14.85
N PHE A 13 -14.54 5.00 -13.82
CA PHE A 13 -14.96 5.04 -12.42
C PHE A 13 -13.75 5.38 -11.54
N PRO A 14 -13.81 6.39 -10.63
CA PRO A 14 -12.63 6.93 -9.94
C PRO A 14 -12.21 6.06 -8.75
N LEU A 15 -11.89 4.80 -9.05
CA LEU A 15 -11.46 3.77 -8.12
C LEU A 15 -10.06 3.31 -8.53
N LEU A 16 -9.08 3.61 -7.69
CA LEU A 16 -7.69 3.22 -7.87
C LEU A 16 -7.36 2.02 -6.98
N ALA A 17 -6.72 1.02 -7.57
CA ALA A 17 -6.32 -0.21 -6.92
C ALA A 17 -4.82 -0.32 -6.77
N PHE A 18 -4.30 -0.02 -5.58
CA PHE A 18 -2.91 -0.29 -5.25
C PHE A 18 -2.70 -1.78 -5.00
N SER A 19 -1.79 -2.39 -5.77
CA SER A 19 -1.49 -3.83 -5.70
C SER A 19 -0.03 -4.11 -6.08
N HIS A 20 0.57 -5.09 -5.41
CA HIS A 20 1.85 -5.69 -5.83
C HIS A 20 1.66 -6.81 -6.87
N CYS A 21 0.43 -7.27 -7.07
CA CYS A 21 0.09 -8.23 -8.10
C CYS A 21 -0.32 -7.53 -9.41
N ARG A 22 0.44 -7.77 -10.48
CA ARG A 22 0.18 -7.27 -11.83
C ARG A 22 -1.16 -7.75 -12.42
N ASP A 23 -1.61 -8.95 -12.08
CA ASP A 23 -2.88 -9.50 -12.55
C ASP A 23 -4.08 -8.71 -11.99
N VAL A 24 -4.00 -8.30 -10.71
CA VAL A 24 -4.98 -7.39 -10.09
C VAL A 24 -4.98 -6.04 -10.80
N VAL A 25 -3.79 -5.48 -11.11
CA VAL A 25 -3.65 -4.20 -11.82
C VAL A 25 -4.38 -4.26 -13.17
N VAL A 26 -4.13 -5.31 -13.95
CA VAL A 26 -4.77 -5.52 -15.26
C VAL A 26 -6.28 -5.71 -15.12
N ALA A 27 -6.73 -6.54 -14.17
CA ALA A 27 -8.14 -6.84 -13.98
C ALA A 27 -8.95 -5.60 -13.59
N VAL A 28 -8.43 -4.76 -12.67
CA VAL A 28 -9.11 -3.52 -12.25
C VAL A 28 -9.18 -2.51 -13.38
N SER A 29 -8.08 -2.28 -14.10
CA SER A 29 -8.07 -1.35 -15.23
C SER A 29 -9.02 -1.77 -16.35
N LYS A 30 -9.12 -3.07 -16.65
CA LYS A 30 -10.10 -3.60 -17.61
C LYS A 30 -11.54 -3.46 -17.16
N ALA A 31 -11.79 -3.46 -15.85
CA ALA A 31 -13.13 -3.31 -15.28
C ALA A 31 -13.60 -1.83 -15.18
N GLY A 32 -12.75 -0.87 -15.58
CA GLY A 32 -13.08 0.56 -15.67
C GLY A 32 -12.58 1.42 -14.50
N GLY A 33 -11.89 0.83 -13.52
CA GLY A 33 -11.07 1.56 -12.55
C GLY A 33 -9.65 1.77 -13.09
N MET A 34 -8.68 1.98 -12.20
CA MET A 34 -7.26 1.98 -12.56
C MET A 34 -6.44 1.17 -11.56
N GLY A 35 -5.76 0.12 -12.05
CA GLY A 35 -4.72 -0.55 -11.28
C GLY A 35 -3.48 0.34 -11.12
N VAL A 36 -2.87 0.33 -9.94
CA VAL A 36 -1.61 1.00 -9.64
C VAL A 36 -0.63 -0.04 -9.10
N PHE A 37 0.43 -0.29 -9.86
CA PHE A 37 1.43 -1.29 -9.54
C PHE A 37 2.44 -0.78 -8.50
N GLY A 38 2.46 -1.39 -7.32
CA GLY A 38 3.39 -1.05 -6.26
C GLY A 38 4.74 -1.73 -6.46
N ALA A 39 5.78 -0.97 -6.81
CA ALA A 39 7.08 -1.53 -7.19
C ALA A 39 8.25 -1.09 -6.29
N ALA A 40 7.97 -0.56 -5.10
CA ALA A 40 8.99 -0.01 -4.21
C ALA A 40 10.14 -0.97 -3.84
N SER A 41 9.92 -2.28 -3.89
CA SER A 41 10.92 -3.30 -3.54
C SER A 41 11.56 -4.00 -4.74
N LEU A 42 11.22 -3.60 -5.98
CA LEU A 42 11.74 -4.24 -7.19
C LEU A 42 13.00 -3.53 -7.68
N PRO A 43 14.08 -4.25 -8.06
CA PRO A 43 15.17 -3.62 -8.77
C PRO A 43 14.73 -3.23 -10.20
N PRO A 44 15.44 -2.30 -10.88
CA PRO A 44 15.04 -1.77 -12.18
C PRO A 44 14.75 -2.81 -13.26
N GLU A 45 15.55 -3.88 -13.33
CA GLU A 45 15.38 -4.97 -14.29
C GLU A 45 14.08 -5.75 -14.06
N ARG A 46 13.70 -5.97 -12.79
CA ARG A 46 12.42 -6.61 -12.47
C ARG A 46 11.26 -5.67 -12.71
N LEU A 47 11.43 -4.37 -12.45
CA LEU A 47 10.41 -3.37 -12.78
C LEU A 47 10.10 -3.38 -14.28
N GLU A 48 11.12 -3.38 -15.14
CA GLU A 48 10.96 -3.47 -16.60
C GLU A 48 10.18 -4.75 -17.00
N GLU A 49 10.56 -5.91 -16.45
CA GLU A 49 9.86 -7.18 -16.73
C GLU A 49 8.37 -7.13 -16.34
N GLU A 50 8.05 -6.57 -15.16
CA GLU A 50 6.67 -6.47 -14.69
C GLU A 50 5.84 -5.46 -15.49
N LEU A 51 6.41 -4.30 -15.83
CA LEU A 51 5.72 -3.28 -16.63
C LEU A 51 5.52 -3.71 -18.07
N ALA A 52 6.50 -4.36 -18.68
CA ALA A 52 6.37 -4.96 -20.02
C ALA A 52 5.23 -5.99 -20.05
N TRP A 53 5.14 -6.84 -19.01
CA TRP A 53 4.02 -7.77 -18.87
C TRP A 53 2.68 -7.03 -18.75
N ILE A 54 2.60 -5.98 -17.93
CA ILE A 54 1.37 -5.18 -17.80
C ILE A 54 0.99 -4.61 -19.17
N ASP A 55 1.91 -4.00 -19.91
CA ASP A 55 1.65 -3.42 -21.23
C ASP A 55 1.07 -4.43 -22.22
N GLU A 56 1.61 -5.65 -22.24
CA GLU A 56 1.11 -6.75 -23.10
C GLU A 56 -0.31 -7.20 -22.71
N HIS A 57 -0.67 -7.10 -21.43
CA HIS A 57 -1.91 -7.67 -20.89
C HIS A 57 -3.00 -6.62 -20.63
N ILE A 58 -2.67 -5.34 -20.54
CA ILE A 58 -3.58 -4.26 -20.12
C ILE A 58 -4.63 -3.91 -21.20
N GLY A 59 -4.35 -4.23 -22.46
CA GLY A 59 -5.29 -4.01 -23.57
C GLY A 59 -5.57 -2.53 -23.83
N GLY A 60 -4.55 -1.68 -23.69
CA GLY A 60 -4.65 -0.23 -23.91
C GLY A 60 -5.40 0.54 -22.81
N ARG A 61 -5.78 -0.11 -21.70
CA ARG A 61 -6.38 0.58 -20.56
C ARG A 61 -5.30 1.30 -19.72
N PRO A 62 -5.61 2.44 -19.10
CA PRO A 62 -4.65 3.15 -18.26
C PRO A 62 -4.31 2.36 -16.99
N TYR A 63 -3.07 2.49 -16.54
CA TYR A 63 -2.59 1.97 -15.26
C TYR A 63 -1.55 2.93 -14.66
N GLY A 64 -1.33 2.84 -13.36
CA GLY A 64 -0.34 3.65 -12.65
C GLY A 64 0.80 2.82 -12.08
N VAL A 65 1.84 3.50 -11.61
CA VAL A 65 2.96 2.91 -10.87
C VAL A 65 3.17 3.68 -9.57
N ASP A 66 3.38 2.97 -8.45
CA ASP A 66 3.75 3.54 -7.15
C ASP A 66 5.18 3.15 -6.79
N LEU A 67 6.02 4.16 -6.58
CA LEU A 67 7.42 4.03 -6.19
C LEU A 67 7.66 4.74 -4.86
N ILE A 68 8.69 4.30 -4.13
CA ILE A 68 9.18 5.01 -2.95
C ILE A 68 10.51 5.66 -3.31
N VAL A 69 10.52 6.98 -3.48
CA VAL A 69 11.74 7.75 -3.67
C VAL A 69 11.93 8.74 -2.51
N PRO A 70 12.84 8.47 -1.57
CA PRO A 70 13.03 9.33 -0.41
C PRO A 70 13.77 10.64 -0.77
N ASN A 71 13.30 11.77 -0.23
CA ASN A 71 13.97 13.08 -0.38
C ASN A 71 15.22 13.26 0.50
N SER A 72 15.38 12.45 1.54
CA SER A 72 16.55 12.51 2.41
C SER A 72 16.87 11.16 3.03
N PHE A 73 18.11 10.75 2.86
CA PHE A 73 18.68 9.54 3.45
C PHE A 73 19.13 9.82 4.87
N VAL A 74 18.51 9.16 5.85
CA VAL A 74 19.19 8.94 7.13
C VAL A 74 20.14 7.76 6.91
N GLY A 75 21.40 8.07 6.63
CA GLY A 75 22.44 7.08 6.31
C GLY A 75 23.06 7.27 4.92
N LYS A 76 23.66 8.44 4.67
CA LYS A 76 24.49 8.65 3.48
C LYS A 76 25.59 7.57 3.40
N GLY A 77 25.54 6.73 2.36
CA GLY A 77 26.69 5.95 1.89
C GLY A 77 27.12 4.74 2.72
N GLU A 78 26.26 4.20 3.59
CA GLU A 78 26.58 2.97 4.31
C GLU A 78 26.11 1.74 3.52
N ALA A 79 27.05 0.85 3.19
CA ALA A 79 26.75 -0.40 2.50
C ALA A 79 25.79 -1.28 3.32
N PRO A 80 24.88 -2.06 2.70
CA PRO A 80 23.94 -2.96 3.40
C PRO A 80 24.59 -3.89 4.43
N SER A 81 25.85 -4.29 4.21
CA SER A 81 26.64 -5.12 5.13
C SER A 81 26.96 -4.44 6.46
N SER A 82 27.09 -3.11 6.51
CA SER A 82 27.32 -2.37 7.77
C SER A 82 26.03 -2.17 8.57
N ALA A 83 24.86 -2.20 7.93
CA ALA A 83 23.57 -2.12 8.59
C ALA A 83 23.22 -3.42 9.35
N ILE A 84 23.59 -4.58 8.80
CA ILE A 84 23.40 -5.89 9.45
C ILE A 84 24.18 -5.96 10.77
N ALA A 85 25.42 -5.45 10.80
CA ALA A 85 26.24 -5.41 12.01
C ALA A 85 25.64 -4.56 13.15
N LYS A 86 24.65 -3.71 12.84
CA LYS A 86 23.94 -2.85 13.82
C LYS A 86 22.71 -3.52 14.42
N VAL A 87 22.30 -4.70 13.94
CA VAL A 87 21.15 -5.43 14.48
C VAL A 87 21.56 -6.15 15.77
N PRO A 88 20.94 -5.86 16.94
CA PRO A 88 21.30 -6.52 18.18
C PRO A 88 20.94 -8.01 18.17
N GLU A 89 21.84 -8.83 18.71
CA GLU A 89 21.65 -10.29 18.84
C GLU A 89 20.36 -10.63 19.60
N THR A 90 19.98 -9.80 20.58
CA THR A 90 18.72 -9.94 21.34
C THR A 90 17.48 -9.97 20.44
N HIS A 91 17.45 -9.20 19.35
CA HIS A 91 16.30 -9.15 18.43
C HIS A 91 16.28 -10.36 17.51
N LEU A 92 17.45 -10.80 17.04
CA LEU A 92 17.60 -12.01 16.24
C LEU A 92 17.18 -13.24 17.05
N ASN A 93 17.67 -13.35 18.29
CA ASN A 93 17.33 -14.43 19.21
C ASN A 93 15.83 -14.41 19.59
N PHE A 94 15.24 -13.22 19.75
CA PHE A 94 13.80 -13.11 20.00
C PHE A 94 12.97 -13.62 18.81
N ALA A 95 13.31 -13.20 17.59
CA ALA A 95 12.62 -13.68 16.39
C ALA A 95 12.80 -15.20 16.20
N ALA A 96 14.02 -15.73 16.41
CA ALA A 96 14.31 -17.16 16.33
C ALA A 96 13.53 -17.96 17.39
N GLY A 97 13.57 -17.54 18.66
CA GLY A 97 12.82 -18.19 19.73
C GLY A 97 11.31 -18.15 19.53
N LEU A 98 10.79 -17.10 18.89
CA LEU A 98 9.38 -17.03 18.52
C LEU A 98 9.01 -18.06 17.45
N LEU A 99 9.88 -18.30 16.46
CA LEU A 99 9.71 -19.37 15.48
C LEU A 99 9.74 -20.75 16.18
N GLU A 100 10.75 -21.00 17.02
CA GLU A 100 10.91 -22.26 17.76
C GLU A 100 9.71 -22.58 18.65
N LYS A 101 9.17 -21.58 19.35
CA LYS A 101 7.96 -21.71 20.18
C LYS A 101 6.74 -22.19 19.39
N HIS A 102 6.72 -21.92 18.08
CA HIS A 102 5.69 -22.38 17.16
C HIS A 102 6.15 -23.59 16.33
N GLY A 103 7.25 -24.25 16.69
CA GLY A 103 7.78 -25.42 15.99
C GLY A 103 8.40 -25.11 14.63
N VAL A 104 8.61 -23.85 14.28
CA VAL A 104 9.31 -23.45 13.06
C VAL A 104 10.81 -23.40 13.34
N ASP A 105 11.59 -24.20 12.61
CA ASP A 105 13.05 -24.17 12.68
C ASP A 105 13.58 -22.77 12.32
N PRO A 106 14.43 -22.11 13.13
CA PRO A 106 15.00 -20.80 12.83
C PRO A 106 16.28 -20.85 11.99
N ALA A 107 16.78 -22.02 11.59
CA ALA A 107 17.98 -22.11 10.76
C ALA A 107 17.84 -21.33 9.43
N GLY A 108 18.93 -20.73 8.96
CA GLY A 108 18.96 -20.01 7.68
C GLY A 108 18.53 -18.54 7.74
N LEU A 109 18.12 -18.02 8.90
CA LEU A 109 17.67 -16.61 9.02
C LEU A 109 18.81 -15.61 8.77
N SER A 110 20.01 -15.90 9.27
CA SER A 110 21.18 -15.02 9.12
C SER A 110 21.63 -14.92 7.66
N GLU A 111 21.62 -16.04 6.93
CA GLU A 111 21.94 -16.10 5.51
C GLU A 111 20.90 -15.35 4.67
N ALA A 112 19.60 -15.52 4.99
CA ALA A 112 18.52 -14.81 4.32
C ALA A 112 18.55 -13.30 4.58
N MET A 113 19.02 -12.86 5.76
CA MET A 113 19.25 -11.45 6.08
C MET A 113 20.40 -10.87 5.24
N ALA A 114 21.49 -11.62 5.06
CA ALA A 114 22.65 -11.19 4.28
C ALA A 114 22.35 -11.03 2.77
N GLY A 115 21.43 -11.83 2.22
CA GLY A 115 21.02 -11.76 0.82
C GLY A 115 20.15 -10.55 0.44
N ARG A 116 19.85 -9.64 1.38
CA ARG A 116 18.81 -8.62 1.23
C ARG A 116 19.30 -7.22 0.80
N GLN A 117 20.30 -7.17 -0.09
CA GLN A 117 20.92 -5.93 -0.58
C GLN A 117 19.92 -4.99 -1.32
N SER A 118 18.98 -5.55 -2.09
CA SER A 118 18.19 -4.81 -3.09
C SER A 118 17.24 -3.71 -2.57
N PHE A 119 16.60 -3.86 -1.40
CA PHE A 119 15.69 -2.79 -0.90
C PHE A 119 16.47 -1.53 -0.48
N GLY A 120 17.67 -1.70 0.09
CA GLY A 120 18.56 -0.59 0.41
C GLY A 120 19.11 0.08 -0.85
N ASP A 121 19.54 -0.73 -1.82
CA ASP A 121 20.10 -0.26 -3.08
C ASP A 121 19.11 0.59 -3.90
N ASN A 122 17.83 0.18 -3.95
CA ASN A 122 16.76 0.92 -4.60
C ASN A 122 16.43 2.26 -3.94
N MET A 123 16.73 2.37 -2.63
CA MET A 123 16.48 3.63 -1.95
C MET A 123 17.48 4.69 -2.42
N HIS A 124 18.73 4.37 -2.79
CA HIS A 124 19.77 5.34 -3.19
C HIS A 124 19.37 6.22 -4.40
N GLU A 125 19.93 7.44 -4.48
CA GLU A 125 19.63 8.44 -5.52
C GLU A 125 19.78 7.89 -6.96
N ASP A 126 20.85 7.14 -7.24
CA ASP A 126 21.07 6.47 -8.53
C ASP A 126 20.05 5.35 -8.82
N GLY A 127 19.56 4.66 -7.77
CA GLY A 127 18.55 3.62 -7.88
C GLY A 127 17.17 4.20 -8.19
N ALA A 128 16.80 5.27 -7.46
CA ALA A 128 15.55 5.97 -7.66
C ALA A 128 15.43 6.61 -9.05
N ALA A 129 16.51 7.22 -9.56
CA ALA A 129 16.52 7.76 -10.92
C ALA A 129 16.30 6.66 -11.97
N LYS A 130 16.97 5.51 -11.83
CA LYS A 130 16.78 4.36 -12.73
C LYS A 130 15.36 3.81 -12.69
N LEU A 131 14.74 3.69 -11.52
CA LEU A 131 13.36 3.23 -11.40
C LEU A 131 12.38 4.20 -12.09
N LEU A 132 12.59 5.50 -11.94
CA LEU A 132 11.81 6.51 -12.66
C LEU A 132 12.02 6.41 -14.16
N GLU A 133 13.26 6.29 -14.63
CA GLU A 133 13.56 6.12 -16.06
C GLU A 133 12.89 4.90 -16.66
N VAL A 134 12.90 3.76 -15.95
CA VAL A 134 12.16 2.56 -16.38
C VAL A 134 10.68 2.86 -16.44
N ALA A 135 10.07 3.36 -15.35
CA ALA A 135 8.63 3.63 -15.30
C ALA A 135 8.14 4.54 -16.44
N PHE A 136 8.89 5.59 -16.78
CA PHE A 136 8.53 6.55 -17.84
C PHE A 136 8.82 6.07 -19.27
N ARG A 137 9.47 4.90 -19.47
CA ARG A 137 9.54 4.23 -20.78
C ARG A 137 8.24 3.51 -21.13
N HIS A 138 7.46 3.17 -20.12
CA HIS A 138 6.17 2.52 -20.26
C HIS A 138 5.03 3.55 -20.34
N PRO A 139 3.89 3.20 -20.95
CA PRO A 139 2.73 4.08 -21.13
C PRO A 139 1.90 4.23 -19.84
N ILE A 140 2.56 4.55 -18.72
CA ILE A 140 1.90 4.78 -17.44
C ILE A 140 1.01 6.03 -17.50
N ALA A 141 -0.17 5.97 -16.90
CA ALA A 141 -1.13 7.08 -16.82
C ALA A 141 -1.09 7.81 -15.47
N LEU A 142 -0.32 7.30 -14.51
CA LEU A 142 -0.13 7.89 -13.19
C LEU A 142 1.21 7.42 -12.62
N ILE A 143 1.92 8.31 -11.92
CA ILE A 143 3.00 7.92 -11.03
C ILE A 143 2.71 8.40 -9.60
N ALA A 144 2.85 7.52 -8.62
CA ALA A 144 2.64 7.84 -7.21
C ALA A 144 3.94 7.78 -6.42
N ASN A 145 4.07 8.67 -5.43
CA ASN A 145 5.09 8.59 -4.40
C ASN A 145 4.45 8.29 -3.04
N ALA A 146 4.76 7.13 -2.48
CA ALA A 146 4.22 6.71 -1.19
C ALA A 146 4.91 7.34 0.03
N LEU A 147 6.04 8.05 -0.13
CA LEU A 147 6.80 8.58 1.00
C LEU A 147 7.24 10.04 0.81
N GLY A 148 6.59 10.94 1.55
CA GLY A 148 6.98 12.35 1.61
C GLY A 148 6.68 13.10 0.31
N VAL A 149 7.28 14.28 0.16
CA VAL A 149 7.15 15.07 -1.06
C VAL A 149 7.82 14.32 -2.22
N PRO A 150 7.19 14.18 -3.41
CA PRO A 150 7.86 13.59 -4.56
C PRO A 150 9.19 14.29 -4.87
N PRO A 151 10.22 13.54 -5.29
CA PRO A 151 11.50 14.14 -5.66
C PRO A 151 11.30 15.06 -6.88
N PRO A 152 12.10 16.14 -7.02
CA PRO A 152 11.99 17.06 -8.16
C PRO A 152 12.01 16.36 -9.52
N LEU A 153 12.86 15.34 -9.68
CA LEU A 153 12.95 14.55 -10.90
C LEU A 153 11.62 13.87 -11.28
N MET A 154 10.86 13.34 -10.31
CA MET A 154 9.55 12.71 -10.57
C MET A 154 8.53 13.75 -11.05
N LEU A 155 8.52 14.95 -10.47
CA LEU A 155 7.65 16.04 -10.89
C LEU A 155 8.01 16.56 -12.28
N GLU A 156 9.31 16.68 -12.59
CA GLU A 156 9.80 17.08 -13.90
C GLU A 156 9.45 16.07 -15.00
N LEU A 157 9.67 14.78 -14.74
CA LEU A 157 9.32 13.71 -15.66
C LEU A 157 7.80 13.61 -15.86
N GLY A 158 7.01 13.71 -14.77
CA GLY A 158 5.55 13.75 -14.84
C GLY A 158 5.07 14.85 -15.79
N LYS A 159 5.56 16.08 -15.61
CA LYS A 159 5.25 17.21 -16.50
C LYS A 159 5.71 16.98 -17.94
N ARG A 160 6.93 16.47 -18.13
CA ARG A 160 7.50 16.23 -19.47
C ARG A 160 6.68 15.21 -20.27
N HIS A 161 6.19 14.16 -19.61
CA HIS A 161 5.48 13.05 -20.23
C HIS A 161 3.95 13.21 -20.18
N GLY A 162 3.43 14.26 -19.52
CA GLY A 162 1.99 14.43 -19.33
C GLY A 162 1.37 13.40 -18.39
N VAL A 163 2.16 12.86 -17.45
CA VAL A 163 1.74 11.86 -16.46
C VAL A 163 1.54 12.56 -15.12
N PRO A 164 0.30 12.58 -14.57
CA PRO A 164 0.02 13.15 -13.26
C PRO A 164 0.84 12.47 -12.15
N VAL A 165 1.31 13.27 -11.20
CA VAL A 165 2.00 12.80 -10.00
C VAL A 165 1.04 12.80 -8.81
N ALA A 166 0.89 11.64 -8.17
CA ALA A 166 0.14 11.48 -6.93
C ALA A 166 1.07 11.39 -5.71
N ALA A 167 0.63 11.89 -4.56
CA ALA A 167 1.38 11.75 -3.32
C ALA A 167 0.48 11.40 -2.13
N LEU A 168 0.95 10.48 -1.29
CA LEU A 168 0.24 10.04 -0.09
C LEU A 168 0.42 11.04 1.06
N VAL A 169 -0.67 11.33 1.76
CA VAL A 169 -0.73 12.24 2.90
C VAL A 169 -1.57 11.66 4.03
N GLY A 170 -1.07 11.81 5.26
CA GLY A 170 -1.75 11.36 6.48
C GLY A 170 -2.13 12.50 7.44
N THR A 171 -1.89 13.75 7.04
CA THR A 171 -2.19 14.96 7.82
C THR A 171 -2.51 16.13 6.89
N ARG A 172 -3.24 17.13 7.41
CA ARG A 172 -3.50 18.40 6.72
C ARG A 172 -2.22 19.11 6.26
N ASP A 173 -1.22 19.20 7.12
CA ASP A 173 0.02 19.94 6.82
C ASP A 173 0.85 19.25 5.74
N HIS A 174 0.83 17.92 5.69
CA HIS A 174 1.43 17.18 4.57
C HIS A 174 0.68 17.49 3.27
N ALA A 175 -0.66 17.52 3.26
CA ALA A 175 -1.45 17.88 2.08
C ALA A 175 -1.09 19.26 1.52
N LEU A 176 -1.04 20.29 2.37
CA LEU A 176 -0.65 21.65 1.94
C LEU A 176 0.80 21.72 1.45
N THR A 177 1.67 20.85 1.95
CA THR A 177 3.06 20.75 1.47
C THR A 177 3.10 20.14 0.07
N GLN A 178 2.30 19.09 -0.20
CA GLN A 178 2.20 18.49 -1.54
C GLN A 178 1.58 19.45 -2.57
N VAL A 179 0.53 20.19 -2.19
CA VAL A 179 -0.07 21.22 -3.05
C VAL A 179 0.97 22.27 -3.46
N ARG A 180 1.77 22.76 -2.50
CA ARG A 180 2.85 23.73 -2.78
C ARG A 180 3.96 23.16 -3.66
N ALA A 181 4.22 21.85 -3.56
CA ALA A 181 5.19 21.16 -4.42
C ALA A 181 4.67 20.95 -5.86
N GLY A 182 3.38 21.18 -6.11
CA GLY A 182 2.76 21.00 -7.43
C GLY A 182 2.38 19.55 -7.72
N VAL A 183 2.02 18.78 -6.70
CA VAL A 183 1.44 17.44 -6.85
C VAL A 183 0.05 17.54 -7.48
N ASP A 184 -0.23 16.67 -8.44
CA ASP A 184 -1.47 16.69 -9.22
C ASP A 184 -2.63 15.99 -8.51
N ILE A 185 -2.37 14.95 -7.70
CA ILE A 185 -3.39 14.19 -6.96
C ILE A 185 -2.94 13.95 -5.51
N LEU A 186 -3.81 14.23 -4.54
CA LEU A 186 -3.59 13.88 -3.14
C LEU A 186 -4.23 12.53 -2.82
N VAL A 187 -3.46 11.60 -2.26
CA VAL A 187 -3.98 10.34 -1.70
C VAL A 187 -4.06 10.48 -0.19
N VAL A 188 -5.26 10.75 0.33
CA VAL A 188 -5.51 11.08 1.74
C VAL A 188 -5.81 9.80 2.53
N ALA A 189 -4.80 9.28 3.23
CA ALA A 189 -4.85 7.97 3.87
C ALA A 189 -5.12 8.07 5.38
N GLY A 190 -6.34 7.68 5.78
CA GLY A 190 -6.74 7.57 7.17
C GLY A 190 -6.10 6.40 7.92
N GLY A 191 -6.17 6.44 9.26
CA GLY A 191 -5.57 5.46 10.17
C GLY A 191 -6.15 4.04 10.09
N GLU A 192 -7.26 3.87 9.37
CA GLU A 192 -7.89 2.59 9.04
C GLU A 192 -7.16 1.83 7.92
N ALA A 193 -6.30 2.51 7.14
CA ALA A 193 -5.55 1.90 6.03
C ALA A 193 -4.62 0.78 6.50
N GLY A 194 -4.43 -0.24 5.64
CA GLY A 194 -3.38 -1.25 5.81
C GLY A 194 -2.00 -0.68 5.50
N GLY A 195 -0.94 -1.26 6.07
CA GLY A 195 0.42 -0.78 5.83
C GLY A 195 0.74 0.49 6.62
N HIS A 196 1.72 1.27 6.15
CA HIS A 196 2.13 2.51 6.82
C HIS A 196 1.10 3.61 6.60
N CYS A 197 0.50 4.09 7.68
CA CYS A 197 -0.51 5.16 7.63
C CYS A 197 -0.42 6.09 8.84
N GLY A 198 -1.08 7.25 8.72
CA GLY A 198 -1.29 8.19 9.82
C GLY A 198 -2.19 7.64 10.93
N GLU A 199 -2.56 8.50 11.87
CA GLU A 199 -3.42 8.13 13.02
C GLU A 199 -4.85 8.67 12.89
N VAL A 200 -5.04 9.72 12.09
CA VAL A 200 -6.33 10.40 11.92
C VAL A 200 -7.24 9.52 11.08
N ALA A 201 -8.46 9.28 11.56
CA ALA A 201 -9.45 8.46 10.86
C ALA A 201 -9.86 9.08 9.51
N THR A 202 -10.21 8.26 8.52
CA THR A 202 -10.65 8.72 7.18
C THR A 202 -11.82 9.70 7.28
N MET A 203 -12.78 9.44 8.17
CA MET A 203 -13.94 10.30 8.43
C MET A 203 -13.56 11.73 8.88
N VAL A 204 -12.40 11.87 9.52
CA VAL A 204 -11.90 13.16 10.03
C VAL A 204 -10.92 13.79 9.05
N LEU A 205 -9.99 13.00 8.52
CA LEU A 205 -8.88 13.48 7.72
C LEU A 205 -9.32 13.99 6.34
N VAL A 206 -10.24 13.28 5.66
CA VAL A 206 -10.69 13.65 4.32
C VAL A 206 -11.32 15.05 4.28
N PRO A 207 -12.34 15.37 5.10
CA PRO A 207 -12.94 16.71 5.08
C PRO A 207 -11.98 17.79 5.59
N GLU A 208 -11.10 17.48 6.55
CA GLU A 208 -10.09 18.42 7.04
C GLU A 208 -9.11 18.82 5.91
N VAL A 209 -8.63 17.85 5.14
CA VAL A 209 -7.75 18.10 3.99
C VAL A 209 -8.49 18.84 2.89
N ALA A 210 -9.73 18.45 2.56
CA ALA A 210 -10.53 19.11 1.53
C ALA A 210 -10.72 20.61 1.84
N ALA A 211 -11.13 20.93 3.07
CA ALA A 211 -11.29 22.32 3.51
C ALA A 211 -9.98 23.10 3.47
N ALA A 212 -8.85 22.48 3.81
CA ALA A 212 -7.54 23.13 3.77
C ALA A 212 -7.06 23.42 2.33
N VAL A 213 -7.28 22.49 1.40
CA VAL A 213 -6.97 22.67 -0.03
C VAL A 213 -7.82 23.80 -0.62
N GLU A 214 -9.11 23.85 -0.30
CA GLU A 214 -10.01 24.93 -0.72
C GLU A 214 -9.60 26.29 -0.13
N ALA A 215 -9.25 26.34 1.16
CA ALA A 215 -8.86 27.58 1.84
C ALA A 215 -7.61 28.26 1.25
N VAL A 216 -6.73 27.48 0.58
CA VAL A 216 -5.57 28.03 -0.14
C VAL A 216 -5.84 28.28 -1.63
N GLY A 217 -7.09 28.14 -2.07
CA GLY A 217 -7.53 28.36 -3.45
C GLY A 217 -7.03 27.29 -4.44
N ALA A 218 -6.64 26.12 -3.96
CA ALA A 218 -6.19 25.02 -4.81
C ALA A 218 -7.38 24.11 -5.20
N SER A 219 -7.26 23.45 -6.34
CA SER A 219 -8.25 22.51 -6.87
C SER A 219 -7.70 21.08 -7.01
N THR A 220 -6.60 20.77 -6.32
CA THR A 220 -5.93 19.47 -6.40
C THR A 220 -6.89 18.34 -6.00
N PRO A 221 -7.23 17.40 -6.91
CA PRO A 221 -8.13 16.31 -6.62
C PRO A 221 -7.65 15.43 -5.46
N ILE A 222 -8.61 14.93 -4.69
CA ILE A 222 -8.41 14.08 -3.51
C ILE A 222 -8.92 12.68 -3.80
N LEU A 223 -8.08 11.67 -3.62
CA LEU A 223 -8.47 10.28 -3.48
C LEU A 223 -8.47 9.91 -2.00
N ALA A 224 -9.63 9.52 -1.47
CA ALA A 224 -9.71 9.03 -0.10
C ALA A 224 -9.13 7.62 -0.01
N ALA A 225 -8.33 7.35 1.02
CA ALA A 225 -7.75 6.03 1.29
C ALA A 225 -7.92 5.66 2.77
N GLY A 226 -8.02 4.37 3.04
CA GLY A 226 -8.17 3.81 4.40
C GLY A 226 -9.62 3.46 4.74
N GLY A 227 -9.83 2.18 5.06
CA GLY A 227 -11.15 1.65 5.43
C GLY A 227 -12.16 1.48 4.29
N ILE A 228 -11.83 1.90 3.06
CA ILE A 228 -12.73 1.82 1.89
C ILE A 228 -12.57 0.47 1.19
N VAL A 229 -13.60 -0.36 1.28
CA VAL A 229 -13.68 -1.70 0.64
C VAL A 229 -15.02 -1.94 -0.05
N THR A 230 -15.94 -0.97 -0.02
CA THR A 230 -17.25 -1.01 -0.70
C THR A 230 -17.54 0.32 -1.41
N GLY A 231 -18.46 0.28 -2.39
CA GLY A 231 -18.92 1.48 -3.09
C GLY A 231 -19.64 2.48 -2.18
N ARG A 232 -20.27 2.01 -1.10
CA ARG A 232 -20.96 2.88 -0.12
C ARG A 232 -19.97 3.71 0.68
N GLN A 233 -18.86 3.11 1.09
CA GLN A 233 -17.77 3.82 1.77
C GLN A 233 -17.11 4.83 0.83
N MET A 234 -16.95 4.48 -0.45
CA MET A 234 -16.49 5.41 -1.47
C MET A 234 -17.46 6.60 -1.64
N ALA A 235 -18.77 6.35 -1.72
CA ALA A 235 -19.78 7.40 -1.82
C ALA A 235 -19.75 8.34 -0.59
N ALA A 236 -19.62 7.77 0.61
CA ALA A 236 -19.46 8.55 1.84
C ALA A 236 -18.19 9.42 1.81
N ALA A 237 -17.06 8.88 1.35
CA ALA A 237 -15.83 9.64 1.20
C ALA A 237 -15.95 10.79 0.18
N MET A 238 -16.64 10.55 -0.94
CA MET A 238 -16.90 11.59 -1.94
C MET A 238 -17.82 12.69 -1.41
N ALA A 239 -18.83 12.34 -0.61
CA ALA A 239 -19.67 13.32 0.07
C ALA A 239 -18.89 14.20 1.07
N MET A 240 -17.75 13.72 1.58
CA MET A 240 -16.84 14.47 2.46
C MET A 240 -15.82 15.35 1.70
N GLY A 241 -15.85 15.39 0.36
CA GLY A 241 -14.95 16.21 -0.46
C GLY A 241 -13.88 15.43 -1.23
N ALA A 242 -13.90 14.09 -1.20
CA ALA A 242 -13.06 13.30 -2.10
C ALA A 242 -13.64 13.24 -3.53
N HIS A 243 -12.77 12.95 -4.50
CA HIS A 243 -13.09 12.84 -5.92
C HIS A 243 -13.01 11.41 -6.44
N GLY A 244 -12.68 10.46 -5.55
CA GLY A 244 -12.53 9.04 -5.81
C GLY A 244 -11.96 8.32 -4.59
N ALA A 245 -11.60 7.05 -4.78
CA ALA A 245 -11.00 6.22 -3.75
C ALA A 245 -9.67 5.60 -4.21
N TRP A 246 -8.70 5.55 -3.30
CA TRP A 246 -7.49 4.74 -3.39
C TRP A 246 -7.60 3.58 -2.42
N THR A 247 -7.55 2.36 -2.94
CA THR A 247 -7.88 1.14 -2.20
C THR A 247 -6.74 0.14 -2.32
N GLY A 248 -6.46 -0.58 -1.24
CA GLY A 248 -5.41 -1.60 -1.19
C GLY A 248 -5.93 -2.93 -0.65
N SER A 249 -6.44 -2.93 0.58
CA SER A 249 -6.83 -4.17 1.26
C SER A 249 -7.88 -5.00 0.54
N VAL A 250 -8.89 -4.36 -0.08
CA VAL A 250 -9.97 -5.07 -0.81
C VAL A 250 -9.44 -5.99 -1.91
N TRP A 251 -8.26 -5.71 -2.45
CA TRP A 251 -7.69 -6.50 -3.53
C TRP A 251 -7.01 -7.78 -3.05
N LEU A 252 -6.62 -7.86 -1.76
CA LEU A 252 -5.83 -8.97 -1.21
C LEU A 252 -6.59 -10.32 -1.17
N THR A 253 -7.92 -10.28 -1.15
CA THR A 253 -8.76 -11.48 -1.17
C THR A 253 -9.28 -11.83 -2.57
N THR A 254 -8.87 -11.09 -3.60
CA THR A 254 -9.31 -11.37 -4.98
C THR A 254 -8.69 -12.65 -5.54
N ALA A 255 -9.30 -13.23 -6.57
CA ALA A 255 -8.82 -14.45 -7.22
C ALA A 255 -7.43 -14.25 -7.87
N GLU A 256 -7.17 -13.04 -8.36
CA GLU A 256 -5.93 -12.64 -9.03
C GLU A 256 -4.80 -12.33 -8.05
N ALA A 257 -5.09 -12.07 -6.77
CA ALA A 257 -4.08 -11.67 -5.80
C ALA A 257 -3.09 -12.81 -5.49
N GLU A 258 -1.80 -12.49 -5.50
CA GLU A 258 -0.69 -13.37 -5.09
C GLU A 258 -0.61 -13.58 -3.56
N THR A 259 -1.64 -13.18 -2.82
CA THR A 259 -1.64 -13.25 -1.35
C THR A 259 -1.58 -14.70 -0.91
N ASN A 260 -0.67 -15.01 0.02
CA ASN A 260 -0.54 -16.33 0.62
C ASN A 260 -1.93 -16.88 1.01
N PRO A 261 -2.32 -18.10 0.55
CA PRO A 261 -3.65 -18.64 0.77
C PRO A 261 -4.06 -18.71 2.25
N VAL A 262 -3.13 -19.00 3.16
CA VAL A 262 -3.39 -19.04 4.60
C VAL A 262 -3.70 -17.65 5.14
N VAL A 263 -2.95 -16.64 4.69
CA VAL A 263 -3.23 -15.24 5.04
C VAL A 263 -4.59 -14.81 4.49
N LYS A 264 -4.90 -15.19 3.25
CA LYS A 264 -6.19 -14.90 2.60
C LYS A 264 -7.36 -15.51 3.38
N GLU A 265 -7.27 -16.77 3.78
CA GLU A 265 -8.28 -17.43 4.63
C GLU A 265 -8.48 -16.69 5.95
N LYS A 266 -7.38 -16.29 6.61
CA LYS A 266 -7.47 -15.49 7.84
C LYS A 266 -8.12 -14.12 7.61
N MET A 267 -7.86 -13.46 6.48
CA MET A 267 -8.51 -12.19 6.13
C MET A 267 -10.02 -12.39 5.92
N LEU A 268 -10.42 -13.43 5.20
CA LEU A 268 -11.84 -13.75 4.97
C LEU A 268 -12.60 -14.03 6.27
N ALA A 269 -11.92 -14.58 7.28
CA ALA A 269 -12.48 -14.85 8.61
C ALA A 269 -12.34 -13.68 9.61
N ALA A 270 -11.59 -12.63 9.26
CA ALA A 270 -11.28 -11.54 10.17
C ALA A 270 -12.43 -10.53 10.30
N SER A 271 -12.48 -9.87 11.46
CA SER A 271 -13.32 -8.71 11.73
C SER A 271 -12.50 -7.42 11.72
N SER A 272 -13.16 -6.26 11.82
CA SER A 272 -12.47 -4.96 11.93
C SER A 272 -11.59 -4.80 13.19
N ARG A 273 -11.75 -5.70 14.17
CA ARG A 273 -10.98 -5.76 15.42
C ARG A 273 -9.70 -6.60 15.31
N ASP A 274 -9.57 -7.38 14.24
CA ASP A 274 -8.47 -8.33 14.05
C ASP A 274 -7.29 -7.71 13.29
N THR A 275 -7.17 -6.38 13.33
CA THR A 275 -6.00 -5.65 12.84
C THR A 275 -5.36 -4.85 13.97
N ILE A 276 -4.05 -4.66 13.88
CA ILE A 276 -3.25 -3.92 14.86
C ILE A 276 -2.29 -2.98 14.15
N ARG A 277 -2.10 -1.76 14.69
CA ARG A 277 -1.00 -0.88 14.30
C ARG A 277 0.21 -1.26 15.15
N SER A 278 1.20 -1.89 14.53
CA SER A 278 2.38 -2.40 15.22
C SER A 278 3.67 -1.96 14.51
N LYS A 279 4.75 -1.84 15.29
CA LYS A 279 6.11 -1.60 14.77
C LYS A 279 6.89 -2.90 14.53
N SER A 280 6.32 -4.05 14.90
CA SER A 280 6.96 -5.38 14.84
C SER A 280 7.57 -5.77 13.50
N ARG A 281 7.01 -5.27 12.39
CA ARG A 281 7.48 -5.61 11.04
C ARG A 281 8.57 -4.67 10.53
N THR A 282 8.38 -3.36 10.60
CA THR A 282 9.33 -2.43 9.95
C THR A 282 9.97 -1.41 10.87
N GLY A 283 9.62 -1.38 12.16
CA GLY A 283 10.07 -0.36 13.11
C GLY A 283 9.28 0.94 13.07
N LYS A 284 8.43 1.11 12.07
CA LYS A 284 7.48 2.22 11.92
C LYS A 284 6.06 1.68 12.07
N PRO A 285 5.11 2.43 12.67
CA PRO A 285 3.72 1.98 12.77
C PRO A 285 3.18 1.60 11.40
N SER A 286 2.72 0.35 11.28
CA SER A 286 2.00 -0.14 10.11
C SER A 286 0.84 -1.03 10.57
N ARG A 287 -0.30 -0.92 9.90
CA ARG A 287 -1.48 -1.72 10.21
C ARG A 287 -1.44 -3.07 9.51
N GLN A 288 -1.63 -4.12 10.30
CA GLN A 288 -1.45 -5.50 9.90
C GLN A 288 -2.53 -6.37 10.52
N LEU A 289 -2.75 -7.53 9.93
CA LEU A 289 -3.57 -8.60 10.49
C LEU A 289 -2.95 -9.08 11.80
N ARG A 290 -3.73 -9.13 12.87
CA ARG A 290 -3.25 -9.58 14.17
C ARG A 290 -2.88 -11.06 14.11
N SER A 291 -1.76 -11.41 14.74
CA SER A 291 -1.24 -12.78 14.82
C SER A 291 -0.40 -12.96 16.08
N PRO A 292 -0.04 -14.20 16.45
CA PRO A 292 0.95 -14.46 17.51
C PRO A 292 2.29 -13.76 17.25
N TRP A 293 2.65 -13.47 15.99
CA TRP A 293 3.82 -12.65 15.70
C TRP A 293 3.65 -11.23 16.24
N THR A 294 2.57 -10.54 15.86
CA THR A 294 2.34 -9.17 16.32
C THR A 294 2.15 -9.13 17.83
N ASP A 295 1.43 -10.09 18.42
CA ASP A 295 1.19 -10.13 19.86
C ASP A 295 2.48 -10.33 20.66
N ALA A 296 3.41 -11.16 20.17
CA ALA A 296 4.70 -11.37 20.83
C ALA A 296 5.54 -10.09 20.88
N TRP A 297 5.58 -9.30 19.81
CA TRP A 297 6.33 -8.04 19.77
C TRP A 297 5.69 -6.89 20.55
N GLU A 298 4.40 -6.99 20.92
CA GLU A 298 3.71 -6.02 21.77
C GLU A 298 3.72 -6.41 23.26
N ALA A 299 4.30 -7.57 23.61
CA ALA A 299 4.42 -8.02 24.99
C ALA A 299 5.38 -7.11 25.79
N GLU A 300 5.12 -6.94 27.09
CA GLU A 300 5.87 -6.03 27.96
C GLU A 300 7.35 -6.44 28.13
N ASP A 301 7.63 -7.74 28.05
CA ASP A 301 8.96 -8.33 28.14
C ASP A 301 9.69 -8.47 26.79
N ALA A 302 9.03 -8.11 25.68
CA ALA A 302 9.62 -8.16 24.35
C ALA A 302 10.64 -7.01 24.13
N PRO A 303 11.69 -7.23 23.32
CA PRO A 303 12.55 -6.14 22.90
C PRO A 303 11.75 -5.11 22.10
N LYS A 304 11.99 -3.83 22.35
CA LYS A 304 11.36 -2.74 21.60
C LYS A 304 11.76 -2.82 20.12
N PRO A 305 10.83 -2.86 19.16
CA PRO A 305 11.16 -2.91 17.74
C PRO A 305 12.16 -1.83 17.33
N LEU A 306 13.17 -2.22 16.56
CA LEU A 306 14.22 -1.32 16.08
C LEU A 306 13.63 -0.24 15.15
N PRO A 307 14.27 0.93 14.99
CA PRO A 307 13.85 1.88 13.97
C PRO A 307 13.98 1.31 12.56
N MET A 308 13.17 1.80 11.63
CA MET A 308 13.31 1.49 10.21
C MET A 308 14.68 2.00 9.71
N PRO A 309 15.43 1.24 8.88
CA PRO A 309 15.07 -0.06 8.29
C PRO A 309 15.50 -1.30 9.10
N LEU A 310 16.16 -1.15 10.25
CA LEU A 310 16.80 -2.26 10.98
C LEU A 310 15.82 -3.36 11.41
N GLN A 311 14.59 -3.01 11.82
CA GLN A 311 13.60 -4.02 12.20
C GLN A 311 13.23 -4.93 11.02
N SER A 312 13.20 -4.40 9.80
CA SER A 312 12.91 -5.18 8.59
C SER A 312 14.01 -6.19 8.27
N LEU A 313 15.24 -6.01 8.80
CA LEU A 313 16.31 -7.00 8.68
C LEU A 313 16.07 -8.21 9.58
N VAL A 314 15.36 -8.03 10.70
CA VAL A 314 14.99 -9.10 11.65
C VAL A 314 13.71 -9.80 11.21
N SER A 315 12.66 -9.02 10.96
CA SER A 315 11.29 -9.54 10.83
C SER A 315 11.07 -10.29 9.52
N GLU A 316 11.63 -9.80 8.42
CA GLU A 316 11.23 -10.26 7.10
C GLU A 316 11.88 -11.58 6.67
N PRO A 317 13.14 -11.91 7.02
CA PRO A 317 13.64 -13.27 6.87
C PRO A 317 12.75 -14.29 7.61
N ALA A 318 12.31 -13.95 8.83
CA ALA A 318 11.41 -14.79 9.62
C ALA A 318 10.02 -14.90 8.97
N LEU A 319 9.40 -13.78 8.61
CA LEU A 319 8.06 -13.75 8.01
C LEU A 319 8.03 -14.43 6.63
N ARG A 320 9.07 -14.30 5.79
CA ARG A 320 9.17 -15.05 4.53
C ARG A 320 9.27 -16.55 4.75
N LYS A 321 10.00 -16.98 5.78
CA LYS A 321 10.06 -18.40 6.16
C LYS A 321 8.70 -18.90 6.65
N VAL A 322 8.00 -18.09 7.45
CA VAL A 322 6.63 -18.33 7.90
C VAL A 322 5.68 -18.46 6.70
N ASP A 323 5.72 -17.53 5.75
CA ASP A 323 4.88 -17.56 4.56
C ASP A 323 5.07 -18.87 3.79
N LYS A 324 6.32 -19.21 3.45
CA LYS A 324 6.65 -20.45 2.72
C LYS A 324 6.20 -21.72 3.44
N LEU A 325 6.41 -21.80 4.76
CA LEU A 325 6.05 -22.99 5.53
C LEU A 325 4.54 -23.10 5.76
N SER A 326 3.84 -21.97 5.87
CA SER A 326 2.38 -21.94 6.03
C SER A 326 1.68 -22.49 4.78
N GLU A 327 2.17 -22.14 3.58
CA GLU A 327 1.71 -22.72 2.31
C GLU A 327 1.93 -24.23 2.25
N GLY A 328 3.05 -24.70 2.81
CA GLY A 328 3.37 -26.12 2.96
C GLY A 328 2.57 -26.86 4.04
N GLY A 329 1.65 -26.19 4.73
CA GLY A 329 0.78 -26.82 5.72
C GLY A 329 1.28 -26.80 7.17
N HIS A 330 2.41 -26.13 7.48
CA HIS A 330 2.98 -26.15 8.82
C HIS A 330 2.14 -25.33 9.82
N GLU A 331 1.49 -26.00 10.78
CA GLU A 331 0.51 -25.38 11.70
C GLU A 331 1.05 -24.16 12.47
N GLY A 332 2.28 -24.23 12.98
CA GLY A 332 2.87 -23.08 13.67
C GLY A 332 3.17 -21.87 12.76
N ALA A 333 3.54 -22.13 11.51
CA ALA A 333 3.75 -21.07 10.53
C ALA A 333 2.40 -20.49 10.11
N LYS A 334 1.38 -21.34 9.92
CA LYS A 334 0.00 -20.86 9.72
C LYS A 334 -0.45 -19.96 10.87
N ALA A 335 -0.15 -20.32 12.12
CA ALA A 335 -0.49 -19.47 13.27
C ALA A 335 0.21 -18.10 13.17
N LEU A 336 1.52 -18.07 12.93
CA LEU A 336 2.33 -16.85 12.84
C LEU A 336 2.03 -15.96 11.62
N ALA A 337 1.51 -16.53 10.52
CA ALA A 337 1.28 -15.82 9.27
C ALA A 337 0.45 -14.55 9.47
N THR A 338 0.93 -13.43 8.93
CA THR A 338 0.35 -12.08 9.04
C THR A 338 0.65 -11.28 7.78
N TYR A 339 -0.12 -10.23 7.53
CA TYR A 339 0.08 -9.36 6.37
C TYR A 339 -0.50 -7.96 6.61
N TRP A 340 -0.08 -6.98 5.81
CA TRP A 340 -0.64 -5.63 5.86
C TRP A 340 -2.09 -5.64 5.37
N VAL A 341 -3.02 -5.22 6.24
CA VAL A 341 -4.44 -5.12 5.90
C VAL A 341 -5.10 -4.06 6.77
N GLY A 342 -6.04 -3.32 6.18
CA GLY A 342 -6.79 -2.26 6.85
C GLY A 342 -7.99 -2.78 7.64
N GLN A 343 -8.63 -1.90 8.42
CA GLN A 343 -9.79 -2.26 9.23
C GLN A 343 -11.04 -2.65 8.41
N GLY A 344 -11.04 -2.32 7.12
CA GLY A 344 -12.06 -2.78 6.18
C GLY A 344 -12.10 -4.30 5.98
N VAL A 345 -11.10 -5.05 6.47
CA VAL A 345 -11.04 -6.51 6.35
C VAL A 345 -12.31 -7.22 6.81
N GLY A 346 -13.01 -6.68 7.81
CA GLY A 346 -14.28 -7.25 8.29
C GLY A 346 -15.46 -7.22 7.30
N LEU A 347 -15.29 -6.61 6.12
CA LEU A 347 -16.26 -6.62 5.03
C LEU A 347 -15.74 -7.41 3.80
N MET A 348 -14.54 -7.98 3.87
CA MET A 348 -13.93 -8.78 2.81
C MET A 348 -14.20 -10.26 3.05
N ASN A 349 -15.47 -10.66 3.09
CA ASN A 349 -15.91 -11.97 3.58
C ASN A 349 -16.02 -13.06 2.50
N GLU A 350 -15.82 -12.70 1.23
CA GLU A 350 -15.86 -13.63 0.09
C GLU A 350 -14.67 -13.40 -0.85
N ALA A 351 -14.15 -14.47 -1.43
CA ALA A 351 -13.11 -14.39 -2.46
C ALA A 351 -13.76 -14.24 -3.84
N MET A 352 -13.43 -13.16 -4.55
CA MET A 352 -14.09 -12.76 -5.80
C MET A 352 -13.06 -12.32 -6.83
N GLY A 353 -13.42 -12.27 -8.12
CA GLY A 353 -12.53 -11.67 -9.12
C GLY A 353 -12.39 -10.17 -8.90
N ALA A 354 -11.20 -9.59 -9.13
CA ALA A 354 -10.97 -8.15 -8.97
C ALA A 354 -11.92 -7.33 -9.87
N GLY A 355 -12.22 -7.81 -11.08
CA GLY A 355 -13.22 -7.19 -11.95
C GLY A 355 -14.64 -7.21 -11.38
N GLN A 356 -15.00 -8.25 -10.62
CA GLN A 356 -16.29 -8.36 -9.93
C GLN A 356 -16.36 -7.37 -8.77
N VAL A 357 -15.31 -7.27 -7.96
CA VAL A 357 -15.20 -6.26 -6.89
C VAL A 357 -15.41 -4.86 -7.45
N VAL A 358 -14.83 -4.53 -8.61
CA VAL A 358 -15.09 -3.24 -9.27
C VAL A 358 -16.56 -3.04 -9.65
N GLN A 359 -17.26 -4.08 -10.13
CA GLN A 359 -18.69 -3.97 -10.42
C GLN A 359 -19.53 -3.78 -9.15
N GLU A 360 -19.19 -4.47 -8.06
CA GLU A 360 -19.86 -4.28 -6.78
C GLU A 360 -19.65 -2.88 -6.24
N PHE A 361 -18.44 -2.33 -6.34
CA PHE A 361 -18.18 -0.93 -6.02
C PHE A 361 -19.09 0.03 -6.81
N LYS A 362 -19.29 -0.21 -8.11
CA LYS A 362 -20.19 0.63 -8.92
C LYS A 362 -21.64 0.51 -8.44
N GLN A 363 -22.12 -0.71 -8.19
CA GLN A 363 -23.49 -0.98 -7.73
C GLN A 363 -23.75 -0.36 -6.35
N ASP A 364 -22.86 -0.61 -5.39
CA ASP A 364 -22.96 -0.06 -4.04
C ASP A 364 -22.89 1.47 -4.02
N TRP A 365 -22.05 2.05 -4.87
CA TRP A 365 -21.95 3.50 -5.00
C TRP A 365 -23.25 4.10 -5.50
N VAL A 366 -23.84 3.53 -6.56
CA VAL A 366 -25.15 3.98 -7.09
C VAL A 366 -26.23 3.84 -6.01
N ALA A 367 -26.32 2.69 -5.35
CA ALA A 367 -27.29 2.46 -4.29
C ALA A 367 -27.15 3.45 -3.11
N ALA A 368 -25.91 3.83 -2.75
CA ALA A 368 -25.66 4.84 -1.73
C ALA A 368 -26.13 6.23 -2.18
N CYS A 369 -25.84 6.62 -3.42
CA CYS A 369 -26.29 7.89 -4.00
C CYS A 369 -27.82 7.96 -4.08
N GLU A 370 -28.49 6.91 -4.57
CA GLU A 370 -29.95 6.84 -4.63
C GLU A 370 -30.58 6.95 -3.24
N ARG A 371 -30.03 6.23 -2.25
CA ARG A 371 -30.48 6.32 -0.85
C ARG A 371 -30.39 7.75 -0.32
N LEU A 372 -29.27 8.45 -0.57
CA LEU A 372 -29.08 9.83 -0.11
C LEU A 372 -29.99 10.81 -0.84
N ASN A 373 -30.15 10.67 -2.16
CA ASN A 373 -31.08 11.50 -2.94
C ASN A 373 -32.52 11.33 -2.47
N GLY A 374 -32.93 10.12 -2.06
CA GLY A 374 -34.24 9.87 -1.47
C GLY A 374 -34.53 10.65 -0.18
N PHE A 375 -33.52 11.20 0.50
CA PHE A 375 -33.71 12.06 1.67
C PHE A 375 -33.98 13.53 1.30
N ILE A 376 -33.65 13.95 0.09
CA ILE A 376 -33.78 15.34 -0.34
C ILE A 376 -35.23 15.65 -0.75
N GLY A 377 -36.00 14.63 -1.18
CA GLY A 377 -37.42 14.76 -1.52
C GLY A 377 -37.69 15.68 -2.72
N ASP A 378 -38.91 15.63 -3.25
CA ASP A 378 -39.37 16.52 -4.33
C ASP A 378 -39.53 17.97 -3.86
#